data_AF-A0A2M7I4T7-F1
#
_entry.id   AF-A0A2M7I4T7-F1
#
_cell.length_a   1.000
_cell.length_b   1.000
_cell.length_c   1.000
_cell.angle_alpha   90.00
_cell.angle_beta   90.00
_cell.angle_gamma   90.00
#
_symmetry.space_group_name_H-M   'P 1'
#
loop_
_entity.id
_entity.type
_entity.pdbx_description
1 polymer ?
#
loop_
_entity_poly.entity_id
_entity_poly.type
_entity_poly.pdbx_seq_one_letter_code
_entity_poly.pdbx_strand_id
1 'polypeptide(L)'
;DIEIDYKKGRIYLPQDEMKKFNVDENIFRLKENNINLKHMLKFNISRIEDMFIEGRKLLTFLKGRLKYEIALTILGGEEILRKVKRSDYKIFNNRPILSKLDFLILLGKSIFTR
;
A
#
# COMPACT_ATOMS: atom_id res chain seq x y z
N ASP A 1 -6.22 -2.00 -3.87
CA ASP A 1 -7.18 -2.22 -4.98
C ASP A 1 -7.79 -3.62 -5.04
N ILE A 2 -7.58 -4.47 -4.03
CA ILE A 2 -8.11 -5.84 -3.96
C ILE A 2 -9.58 -5.98 -4.42
N GLU A 3 -10.50 -5.13 -3.97
CA GLU A 3 -11.91 -5.20 -4.39
C GLU A 3 -12.12 -4.90 -5.89
N ILE A 4 -11.36 -3.95 -6.45
CA ILE A 4 -11.46 -3.56 -7.86
C ILE A 4 -10.90 -4.69 -8.74
N ASP A 5 -9.78 -5.26 -8.35
CA ASP A 5 -9.15 -6.35 -9.08
C ASP A 5 -10.02 -7.61 -9.07
N TYR A 6 -10.63 -7.93 -7.93
CA TYR A 6 -11.55 -9.05 -7.83
C TYR A 6 -12.77 -8.89 -8.75
N LYS A 7 -13.34 -7.68 -8.86
CA LYS A 7 -14.43 -7.38 -9.82
C LYS A 7 -14.01 -7.58 -11.29
N LYS A 8 -12.71 -7.54 -11.58
CA LYS A 8 -12.13 -7.82 -12.90
C LYS A 8 -11.69 -9.28 -13.05
N GLY A 9 -12.03 -10.15 -12.09
CA GLY A 9 -11.62 -11.57 -12.09
C GLY A 9 -10.13 -11.78 -11.77
N ARG A 10 -9.50 -10.87 -11.02
CA ARG A 10 -8.06 -10.92 -10.71
C ARG A 10 -7.82 -10.97 -9.21
N ILE A 11 -6.91 -11.85 -8.80
CA ILE A 11 -6.41 -11.96 -7.42
C ILE A 11 -4.88 -11.93 -7.49
N TYR A 12 -4.28 -10.89 -6.92
CA TYR A 12 -2.82 -10.69 -6.87
C TYR A 12 -2.20 -11.07 -5.52
N LEU A 13 -3.01 -11.50 -4.56
CA LEU A 13 -2.52 -11.94 -3.27
C LEU A 13 -1.80 -13.30 -3.42
N PRO A 14 -0.59 -13.47 -2.85
CA PRO A 14 0.13 -14.73 -2.93
C PRO A 14 -0.68 -15.88 -2.31
N GLN A 15 -0.85 -16.98 -3.05
CA GLN A 15 -1.69 -18.10 -2.63
C GLN A 15 -1.12 -18.85 -1.40
N ASP A 16 0.20 -18.92 -1.29
CA ASP A 16 0.91 -19.47 -0.14
C ASP A 16 0.66 -18.65 1.12
N GLU A 17 0.64 -17.32 1.01
CA GLU A 17 0.32 -16.43 2.13
C GLU A 17 -1.16 -16.48 2.49
N MET A 18 -2.05 -16.53 1.50
CA MET A 18 -3.49 -16.75 1.75
C MET A 18 -3.72 -18.04 2.55
N LYS A 19 -3.06 -19.15 2.17
CA LYS A 19 -3.09 -20.40 2.93
C LYS A 19 -2.49 -20.24 4.33
N LYS A 20 -1.31 -19.62 4.45
CA LYS A 20 -0.61 -19.39 5.73
C LYS A 20 -1.47 -18.65 6.75
N PHE A 21 -2.23 -17.66 6.31
CA PHE A 21 -3.10 -16.86 7.18
C PHE A 21 -4.54 -17.36 7.23
N ASN A 22 -4.86 -18.49 6.59
CA ASN A 22 -6.22 -19.04 6.49
C ASN A 22 -7.23 -18.01 5.94
N VAL A 23 -6.87 -17.41 4.80
CA VAL A 23 -7.70 -16.49 4.02
C VAL A 23 -8.20 -17.22 2.77
N ASP A 24 -9.51 -17.42 2.70
CA ASP A 24 -10.18 -18.08 1.57
C ASP A 24 -10.72 -17.05 0.56
N GLU A 25 -10.78 -17.38 -0.73
CA GLU A 25 -11.25 -16.44 -1.76
C GLU A 25 -12.69 -15.94 -1.55
N ASN A 26 -13.53 -16.66 -0.79
CA ASN A 26 -14.87 -16.19 -0.44
C ASN A 26 -14.87 -14.84 0.28
N ILE A 27 -13.79 -14.45 0.95
CA ILE A 27 -13.68 -13.13 1.60
C ILE A 27 -13.84 -11.98 0.60
N PHE A 28 -13.44 -12.17 -0.66
CA PHE A 28 -13.57 -11.15 -1.70
C PHE A 28 -15.01 -10.97 -2.15
N ARG A 29 -15.75 -12.08 -2.29
CA ARG A 29 -17.19 -12.08 -2.61
C ARG A 29 -18.02 -11.49 -1.48
N LEU A 30 -17.71 -11.88 -0.24
CA LEU A 30 -18.41 -11.42 0.96
C LEU A 30 -17.97 -10.03 1.42
N LYS A 31 -16.88 -9.49 0.87
CA LYS A 31 -16.29 -8.20 1.26
C LYS A 31 -15.97 -8.12 2.75
N GLU A 32 -15.46 -9.21 3.30
CA GLU A 32 -15.30 -9.37 4.74
C GLU A 32 -13.92 -8.90 5.23
N ASN A 33 -13.89 -7.95 6.16
CA ASN A 33 -12.66 -7.47 6.79
C ASN A 33 -12.36 -8.26 8.08
N ASN A 34 -12.07 -9.56 7.96
CA ASN A 34 -11.85 -10.43 9.12
C ASN A 34 -10.43 -10.34 9.69
N ILE A 35 -10.21 -11.00 10.83
CA ILE A 35 -8.93 -10.97 11.56
C ILE A 35 -7.78 -11.63 10.78
N ASN A 36 -8.06 -12.70 10.03
CA ASN A 36 -7.08 -13.43 9.22
C ASN A 36 -6.56 -12.55 8.08
N LEU A 37 -7.46 -11.91 7.34
CA LEU A 37 -7.12 -10.93 6.32
C LEU A 37 -6.31 -9.78 6.89
N LYS A 38 -6.71 -9.24 8.05
CA LYS A 38 -5.96 -8.19 8.74
C LYS A 38 -4.53 -8.62 9.09
N HIS A 39 -4.33 -9.84 9.59
CA HIS A 39 -3.00 -10.38 9.86
C HIS A 39 -2.16 -10.55 8.59
N MET A 40 -2.76 -11.07 7.52
CA MET A 40 -2.08 -11.18 6.22
C MET A 40 -1.69 -9.82 5.64
N LEU A 41 -2.58 -8.82 5.72
CA LEU A 41 -2.30 -7.45 5.28
C LEU A 41 -1.20 -6.81 6.12
N LYS A 42 -1.21 -7.00 7.46
CA LYS A 42 -0.12 -6.55 8.34
C LYS A 42 1.23 -7.12 7.91
N PHE A 43 1.29 -8.43 7.66
CA PHE A 43 2.50 -9.12 7.21
C PHE A 43 3.01 -8.54 5.88
N ASN A 44 2.12 -8.42 4.90
CA ASN A 44 2.45 -7.87 3.59
C ASN A 44 2.91 -6.41 3.66
N ILE A 45 2.20 -5.58 4.43
CA ILE A 45 2.53 -4.16 4.59
C ILE A 45 3.89 -4.00 5.26
N SER A 46 4.20 -4.79 6.29
CA SER A 46 5.53 -4.77 6.93
C SER A 46 6.64 -5.03 5.91
N ARG A 47 6.48 -6.06 5.06
CA ARG A 47 7.44 -6.37 3.99
C ARG A 47 7.62 -5.19 3.02
N ILE A 48 6.53 -4.53 2.61
CA ILE A 48 6.62 -3.39 1.70
C ILE A 48 7.26 -2.17 2.37
N GLU A 49 7.04 -1.97 3.66
CA GLU A 49 7.72 -0.89 4.39
C GLU A 49 9.23 -1.07 4.42
N ASP A 50 9.71 -2.30 4.66
CA ASP A 50 11.13 -2.63 4.56
C ASP A 50 11.66 -2.36 3.14
N MET A 51 10.91 -2.75 2.11
CA MET A 51 11.27 -2.48 0.72
C MET A 51 11.29 -0.97 0.39
N PHE A 52 10.40 -0.16 0.97
CA PHE A 52 10.45 1.30 0.81
C PHE A 52 11.67 1.90 1.50
N ILE A 53 12.01 1.45 2.70
CA ILE A 53 13.23 1.87 3.42
C ILE A 53 14.47 1.56 2.58
N GLU A 54 14.56 0.36 2.02
CA GLU A 54 15.65 -0.04 1.12
C GLU A 54 15.67 0.80 -0.16
N GLY A 55 14.51 0.93 -0.81
CA GLY A 55 14.36 1.65 -2.08
C GLY A 55 14.69 3.14 -2.00
N ARG A 56 14.49 3.78 -0.83
CA ARG A 56 14.87 5.19 -0.61
C ARG A 56 16.36 5.45 -0.82
N LYS A 57 17.23 4.45 -0.59
CA LYS A 57 18.68 4.57 -0.83
C LYS A 57 18.98 4.98 -2.29
N LEU A 58 18.11 4.62 -3.24
CA LEU A 58 18.23 4.98 -4.65
C LEU A 58 18.18 6.49 -4.90
N LEU A 59 17.49 7.26 -4.04
CA LEU A 59 17.37 8.73 -4.19
C LEU A 59 18.71 9.46 -4.13
N THR A 60 19.73 8.84 -3.52
CA THR A 60 21.09 9.39 -3.45
C THR A 60 21.82 9.34 -4.80
N PHE A 61 21.40 8.44 -5.70
CA PHE A 61 21.98 8.27 -7.03
C PHE A 61 21.24 9.07 -8.11
N LEU A 62 20.04 9.57 -7.82
CA LEU A 62 19.21 10.33 -8.75
C LEU A 62 19.49 11.84 -8.69
N LYS A 63 19.37 12.51 -9.84
CA LYS A 63 19.58 13.96 -9.96
C LYS A 63 18.38 14.65 -10.60
N GLY A 64 18.27 15.96 -10.33
CA GLY A 64 17.28 16.84 -10.95
C GLY A 64 15.83 16.39 -10.70
N ARG A 65 14.98 16.59 -11.71
CA ARG A 65 13.53 16.34 -11.64
C ARG A 65 13.19 14.89 -11.27
N LEU A 66 13.92 13.92 -11.80
CA LEU A 66 13.65 12.50 -11.58
C LEU A 66 13.74 12.11 -10.10
N LYS A 67 14.68 12.70 -9.34
CA LYS A 67 14.78 12.45 -7.89
C LYS A 67 13.48 12.79 -7.17
N TYR A 68 12.88 13.94 -7.49
CA TYR A 68 11.65 14.40 -6.85
C TYR A 68 10.42 13.59 -7.28
N GLU A 69 10.36 13.16 -8.53
CA GLU A 69 9.28 12.29 -9.03
C GLU A 69 9.30 10.94 -8.30
N ILE A 70 10.47 10.31 -8.18
CA ILE A 70 10.63 9.05 -7.45
C ILE A 70 10.37 9.24 -5.94
N ALA A 71 10.86 10.33 -5.35
CA ALA A 71 10.57 10.65 -3.94
C ALA A 71 9.06 10.80 -3.71
N LEU A 72 8.34 11.46 -4.62
CA LEU A 72 6.88 11.59 -4.55
C LEU A 72 6.17 10.25 -4.69
N THR A 73 6.64 9.35 -5.56
CA THR A 73 6.11 7.98 -5.68
C THR A 73 6.25 7.19 -4.38
N ILE A 74 7.43 7.23 -3.74
CA ILE A 74 7.68 6.56 -2.46
C ILE A 74 6.75 7.12 -1.38
N LEU A 75 6.72 8.45 -1.24
CA LEU A 75 5.88 9.14 -0.26
C LEU A 75 4.38 8.84 -0.47
N GLY A 76 3.93 8.78 -1.72
CA GLY A 76 2.56 8.41 -2.06
C GLY A 76 2.22 6.97 -1.67
N GLY A 77 3.12 6.02 -1.94
CA GLY A 77 2.98 4.63 -1.52
C GLY A 77 2.86 4.48 0.00
N GLU A 78 3.77 5.11 0.74
CA GLU A 78 3.75 5.09 2.20
C GLU A 78 2.50 5.75 2.80
N GLU A 79 2.02 6.83 2.20
CA GLU A 79 0.78 7.48 2.64
C GLU A 79 -0.43 6.56 2.46
N ILE A 80 -0.49 5.78 1.36
CA ILE A 80 -1.51 4.75 1.19
C ILE A 80 -1.39 3.67 2.27
N LEU A 81 -0.19 3.15 2.54
CA LEU A 81 0.02 2.19 3.62
C LEU A 81 -0.42 2.75 4.97
N ARG A 82 -0.09 4.00 5.26
CA ARG A 82 -0.50 4.71 6.48
C ARG A 82 -2.02 4.83 6.59
N LYS A 83 -2.72 5.11 5.49
CA LYS A 83 -4.20 5.16 5.46
C LYS A 83 -4.81 3.77 5.72
N VAL A 84 -4.25 2.71 5.16
CA VAL A 84 -4.68 1.32 5.46
C VAL A 84 -4.46 0.98 6.93
N LYS A 85 -3.32 1.35 7.52
CA LYS A 85 -3.08 1.15 8.95
C LYS A 85 -4.09 1.90 9.82
N ARG A 86 -4.39 3.16 9.47
CA ARG A 86 -5.38 3.99 10.18
C ARG A 86 -6.81 3.47 10.06
N SER A 87 -7.14 2.75 8.98
CA SER A 87 -8.44 2.08 8.85
C SER A 87 -8.52 0.75 9.58
N ASP A 88 -7.52 0.42 10.41
CA ASP A 88 -7.37 -0.89 11.03
C ASP A 88 -7.33 -2.04 10.01
N TYR A 89 -6.68 -1.79 8.87
CA TYR A 89 -6.53 -2.73 7.75
C TYR A 89 -7.86 -3.13 7.09
N LYS A 90 -8.94 -2.37 7.33
CA LYS A 90 -10.20 -2.53 6.61
C LYS A 90 -10.03 -1.98 5.21
N ILE A 91 -10.08 -2.87 4.21
CA ILE A 91 -9.86 -2.58 2.79
C ILE A 91 -11.12 -2.69 1.93
N PHE A 92 -12.06 -3.55 2.32
CA PHE A 92 -13.33 -3.69 1.61
C PHE A 92 -14.27 -2.58 2.02
N ASN A 93 -14.96 -2.00 1.04
CA ASN A 93 -15.80 -0.80 1.21
C ASN A 93 -15.05 0.42 1.80
N ASN A 94 -13.71 0.36 1.87
CA ASN A 94 -12.88 1.43 2.41
C ASN A 94 -11.57 1.52 1.62
N ARG A 95 -11.68 2.02 0.39
CA ARG A 95 -10.52 2.18 -0.49
C ARG A 95 -9.66 3.35 0.00
N PRO A 96 -8.38 3.14 0.35
CA PRO A 96 -7.48 4.23 0.65
C PRO A 96 -7.22 5.04 -0.62
N ILE A 97 -7.45 6.35 -0.56
CA ILE A 97 -7.15 7.29 -1.65
C ILE A 97 -6.36 8.47 -1.11
N LEU A 98 -5.51 9.04 -1.96
CA LEU A 98 -4.87 10.33 -1.71
C LEU A 98 -5.85 11.43 -2.09
N SER A 99 -6.15 12.31 -1.15
CA SER A 99 -6.88 13.55 -1.42
C SER A 99 -5.96 14.57 -2.11
N LYS A 100 -6.54 15.65 -2.64
CA LYS A 100 -5.76 16.79 -3.17
C LYS A 100 -4.83 17.38 -2.11
N LEU A 101 -5.29 17.44 -0.85
CA LEU A 101 -4.48 17.94 0.26
C LEU A 101 -3.31 17.00 0.57
N ASP A 102 -3.54 15.68 0.59
CA ASP A 102 -2.45 14.71 0.75
C ASP A 102 -1.39 14.93 -0.35
N PHE A 103 -1.82 15.07 -1.60
CA PHE A 103 -0.92 15.30 -2.72
C PHE A 103 -0.08 16.58 -2.54
N LEU A 104 -0.68 17.71 -2.14
CA LEU A 104 0.05 18.96 -1.89
C LEU A 104 1.08 18.81 -0.76
N ILE A 105 0.71 18.14 0.34
CA ILE A 105 1.63 17.88 1.46
C ILE A 105 2.79 16.99 1.02
N LEU A 106 2.52 15.92 0.26
CA LEU A 106 3.54 14.99 -0.22
C LEU A 106 4.47 15.66 -1.23
N LEU A 107 3.94 16.53 -2.10
CA LEU A 107 4.74 17.33 -3.02
C LEU A 107 5.67 18.30 -2.27
N GLY A 108 5.19 18.95 -1.22
CA GLY A 108 6.05 19.77 -0.36
C GLY A 108 7.15 18.93 0.32
N LYS A 109 6.80 17.74 0.83
CA LYS A 109 7.77 16.82 1.46
C LYS A 109 8.81 16.27 0.50
N SER A 110 8.46 16.01 -0.77
CA SER A 110 9.40 15.42 -1.73
C SER A 110 10.60 16.33 -2.01
N ILE A 111 10.43 17.65 -1.90
CA ILE A 111 11.50 18.65 -2.05
C ILE A 111 12.55 18.52 -0.93
N PHE A 112 12.12 18.17 0.28
CA PHE A 112 13.00 18.02 1.45
C PHE A 112 13.46 16.57 1.69
N THR A 113 12.95 15.62 0.90
CA THR A 113 13.32 14.21 1.01
C THR A 113 14.72 14.01 0.42
N ARG A 114 15.67 13.60 1.27
CA ARG A 114 17.07 13.40 0.90
C ARG A 114 17.34 11.98 0.44
#